data_AF-A0A974AQA3-F1
#
_entry.id   AF-A0A974AQA3-F1
#
_cell.length_a   1.000
_cell.length_b   1.000
_cell.length_c   1.000
_cell.angle_alpha   90.00
_cell.angle_beta   90.00
_cell.angle_gamma   90.00
#
_symmetry.space_group_name_H-M   'P 1'
#
loop_
_entity.id
_entity.type
_entity.pdbx_description
1 polymer ?
#
loop_
_entity_poly.entity_id
_entity_poly.type
_entity_poly.pdbx_seq_one_letter_code
_entity_poly.pdbx_strand_id
1 'polypeptide(L)'
;MANFNTLVVQPLLGARDSLQAVDWQRIKERFAAYAAWLQSQPDPTAVHEAVRNLEQLARYVRDLMLLANNFVAFRDFYDRSKSATFQVGTLYLDTRSCDLCVAVNDAAKHTALASLARICLVYVDCTRGADKMSVAAAMTAGDSDQLMVGRNGVFYDRKGLDWNATITKIVDHPISLRQAFWSPYKRLARLVSEQLQKMAASKAKASEERMGSLATNVVGKAAVPAAAPQPKPAAMPAPFDVARFAGIFAAIGLAVGALGTALASVLGGLFALKWWQMPIALLGLLLLVSGPAVVMAWFKLRSRNLGPILDANGWAINARARINIPFGTSLTKLAVLPAHAQRSLTDPYAEKSNHGLLLVALLLLAAALAAWKWGWLAF
;
A
#
# COMPACT_ATOMS: atom_id res chain seq x y z
N MET A 1 -51.61 11.05 -52.30
CA MET A 1 -52.25 11.66 -53.49
C MET A 1 -52.81 13.06 -53.23
N ALA A 2 -53.55 13.30 -52.12
CA ALA A 2 -54.09 14.63 -51.80
C ALA A 2 -53.02 15.75 -51.78
N ASN A 3 -51.92 15.54 -51.05
CA ASN A 3 -50.82 16.53 -51.00
C ASN A 3 -50.17 16.81 -52.36
N PHE A 4 -50.07 15.81 -53.23
CA PHE A 4 -49.54 16.00 -54.58
C PHE A 4 -50.49 16.84 -55.43
N ASN A 5 -51.80 16.60 -55.33
CA ASN A 5 -52.79 17.40 -56.05
C ASN A 5 -52.76 18.87 -55.58
N THR A 6 -52.85 19.11 -54.27
CA THR A 6 -52.93 20.47 -53.71
C THR A 6 -51.64 21.27 -53.86
N LEU A 7 -50.47 20.64 -53.70
CA LEU A 7 -49.18 21.36 -53.70
C LEU A 7 -48.51 21.44 -55.08
N VAL A 8 -48.83 20.51 -55.98
CA VAL A 8 -48.12 20.39 -57.27
C VAL A 8 -49.07 20.56 -58.45
N VAL A 9 -50.19 19.84 -58.47
CA VAL A 9 -51.09 19.83 -59.64
C VAL A 9 -51.91 21.12 -59.72
N GLN A 10 -52.60 21.51 -58.65
CA GLN A 10 -53.44 22.72 -58.62
C GLN A 10 -52.66 24.02 -58.93
N PRO A 11 -51.47 24.28 -58.37
CA PRO A 11 -50.73 25.51 -58.63
C PRO A 11 -50.11 25.59 -60.03
N LEU A 12 -49.77 24.44 -60.64
CA LEU A 12 -49.06 24.40 -61.92
C LEU A 12 -49.98 24.19 -63.12
N LEU A 13 -51.09 23.47 -62.94
CA LEU A 13 -51.99 23.05 -64.03
C LEU A 13 -53.46 23.42 -63.80
N GLY A 14 -53.79 24.01 -62.64
CA GLY A 14 -55.16 24.31 -62.21
C GLY A 14 -55.89 23.11 -61.59
N ALA A 15 -57.11 23.32 -61.11
CA ALA A 15 -57.95 22.25 -60.57
C ALA A 15 -58.30 21.23 -61.66
N ARG A 16 -57.93 19.96 -61.45
CA ARG A 16 -58.19 18.85 -62.37
C ARG A 16 -58.49 17.56 -61.61
N ASP A 17 -59.43 16.80 -62.15
CA ASP A 17 -59.86 15.52 -61.58
C ASP A 17 -59.06 14.31 -62.11
N SER A 18 -58.37 14.48 -63.24
CA SER A 18 -57.49 13.45 -63.82
C SER A 18 -56.26 14.08 -64.50
N LEU A 19 -55.16 13.33 -64.56
CA LEU A 19 -53.90 13.72 -65.20
C LEU A 19 -53.68 12.89 -66.46
N GLN A 20 -53.53 13.55 -67.61
CA GLN A 20 -53.12 12.87 -68.84
C GLN A 20 -51.59 12.75 -68.91
N ALA A 21 -51.09 11.88 -69.78
CA ALA A 21 -49.64 11.68 -69.95
C ALA A 21 -48.91 12.99 -70.31
N VAL A 22 -49.55 13.87 -71.08
CA VAL A 22 -49.00 15.19 -71.45
C VAL A 22 -48.87 16.12 -70.24
N ASP A 23 -49.85 16.09 -69.34
CA ASP A 23 -49.84 16.88 -68.10
C ASP A 23 -48.72 16.41 -67.16
N TRP A 24 -48.52 15.10 -67.08
CA TRP A 24 -47.43 14.51 -66.32
C TRP A 24 -46.06 14.92 -66.86
N GLN A 25 -45.89 14.99 -68.19
CA GLN A 25 -44.65 15.48 -68.81
C GLN A 25 -44.40 16.96 -68.48
N ARG A 26 -45.42 17.82 -68.55
CA ARG A 26 -45.29 19.24 -68.17
C ARG A 26 -44.88 19.43 -66.72
N ILE A 27 -45.40 18.62 -65.80
CA ILE A 27 -44.97 18.65 -64.39
C ILE A 27 -43.48 18.28 -64.30
N LYS A 28 -43.07 17.16 -64.93
CA LYS A 28 -41.66 16.72 -64.90
C LYS A 28 -40.72 17.75 -65.49
N GLU A 29 -41.07 18.37 -66.61
CA GLU A 29 -40.29 19.44 -67.25
C GLU A 29 -40.14 20.65 -66.31
N ARG A 30 -41.21 21.04 -65.60
CA ARG A 30 -41.17 22.16 -64.66
C ARG A 30 -40.24 21.88 -63.46
N PHE A 31 -40.19 20.63 -63.00
CA PHE A 31 -39.28 20.20 -61.93
C PHE A 31 -37.90 19.76 -62.42
N ALA A 32 -37.64 19.75 -63.73
CA ALA A 32 -36.36 19.30 -64.28
C ALA A 32 -35.18 20.15 -63.77
N ALA A 33 -35.36 21.47 -63.67
CA ALA A 33 -34.36 22.38 -63.11
C ALA A 33 -34.07 22.09 -61.62
N TYR A 34 -35.12 21.77 -60.84
CA TYR A 34 -34.96 21.39 -59.44
C TYR A 34 -34.27 20.03 -59.28
N ALA A 35 -34.63 19.04 -60.11
CA ALA A 35 -33.97 17.74 -60.12
C ALA A 35 -32.49 17.85 -60.51
N ALA A 36 -32.16 18.67 -61.52
CA ALA A 36 -30.78 18.95 -61.91
C ALA A 36 -30.00 19.67 -60.80
N TRP A 37 -30.63 20.62 -60.10
CA TRP A 37 -30.04 21.27 -58.92
C TRP A 37 -29.82 20.30 -57.75
N LEU A 38 -30.76 19.38 -57.53
CA LEU A 38 -30.63 18.36 -56.49
C LEU A 38 -29.48 17.38 -56.80
N GLN A 39 -29.25 17.08 -58.08
CA GLN A 39 -28.14 16.24 -58.55
C GLN A 39 -26.79 16.97 -58.56
N SER A 40 -26.79 18.31 -58.66
CA SER A 40 -25.56 19.12 -58.58
C SER A 40 -25.15 19.45 -57.15
N GLN A 41 -26.02 19.22 -56.17
CA GLN A 41 -25.66 19.28 -54.75
C GLN A 41 -24.61 18.21 -54.43
N PRO A 42 -23.59 18.54 -53.62
CA PRO A 42 -22.63 17.53 -53.17
C PRO A 42 -23.35 16.45 -52.36
N ASP A 43 -22.85 15.22 -52.47
CA ASP A 43 -23.40 14.05 -51.78
C ASP A 43 -23.63 14.39 -50.29
N PRO A 44 -24.85 14.20 -49.75
CA PRO A 44 -25.14 14.43 -48.34
C PRO A 44 -24.15 13.73 -47.41
N THR A 45 -23.62 12.57 -47.81
CA THR A 45 -22.60 11.83 -47.04
C THR A 45 -21.26 12.58 -46.99
N ALA A 46 -20.85 13.24 -48.08
CA ALA A 46 -19.64 14.06 -48.13
C ALA A 46 -19.70 15.26 -47.18
N VAL A 47 -20.90 15.85 -47.01
CA VAL A 47 -21.11 16.94 -46.02
C VAL A 47 -20.93 16.41 -44.59
N HIS A 48 -21.42 15.21 -44.28
CA HIS A 48 -21.26 14.60 -42.97
C HIS A 48 -19.78 14.24 -42.70
N GLU A 49 -19.05 13.77 -43.70
CA GLU A 49 -17.60 13.53 -43.60
C GLU A 49 -16.83 14.82 -43.36
N ALA A 50 -17.15 15.91 -44.06
CA ALA A 50 -16.52 17.20 -43.84
C ALA A 50 -16.75 17.73 -42.42
N VAL A 51 -17.97 17.60 -41.88
CA VAL A 51 -18.28 17.97 -40.50
C VAL A 51 -17.52 17.10 -39.51
N ARG A 52 -17.45 15.78 -39.74
CA ARG A 52 -16.69 14.85 -38.90
C ARG A 52 -15.19 15.14 -38.92
N ASN A 53 -14.64 15.48 -40.08
CA ASN A 53 -13.23 15.88 -40.22
C ASN A 53 -12.95 17.20 -39.51
N LEU A 54 -13.88 18.17 -39.58
CA LEU A 54 -13.78 19.42 -38.83
C LEU A 54 -13.82 19.18 -37.33
N GLU A 55 -14.71 18.31 -36.85
CA GLU A 55 -14.78 17.93 -35.44
C GLU A 55 -13.48 17.24 -35.00
N GLN A 56 -12.95 16.32 -35.81
CA GLN A 56 -11.68 15.65 -35.54
C GLN A 56 -10.52 16.65 -35.48
N LEU A 57 -10.44 17.58 -36.43
CA LEU A 57 -9.44 18.64 -36.43
C LEU A 57 -9.55 19.53 -35.19
N ALA A 58 -10.78 19.94 -34.82
CA ALA A 58 -11.02 20.74 -33.63
C ALA A 58 -10.56 20.02 -32.35
N ARG A 59 -10.83 18.71 -32.24
CA ARG A 59 -10.34 17.87 -31.13
C ARG A 59 -8.82 17.77 -31.13
N TYR A 60 -8.17 17.62 -32.28
CA TYR A 60 -6.71 17.62 -32.35
C TYR A 60 -6.10 18.95 -31.94
N VAL A 61 -6.62 20.08 -32.45
CA VAL A 61 -6.12 21.40 -32.08
C VAL A 61 -6.27 21.66 -30.57
N ARG A 62 -7.39 21.22 -29.97
CA ARG A 62 -7.65 21.41 -28.54
C ARG A 62 -6.84 20.47 -27.65
N ASP A 63 -6.82 19.18 -27.96
CA ASP A 63 -6.43 18.14 -27.00
C ASP A 63 -5.09 17.45 -27.34
N LEU A 64 -4.59 17.53 -28.58
CA LEU A 64 -3.40 16.79 -29.00
C LEU A 64 -2.15 17.19 -28.21
N MET A 65 -1.99 18.49 -27.93
CA MET A 65 -0.86 18.99 -27.16
C MET A 65 -0.92 18.52 -25.70
N LEU A 66 -2.11 18.52 -25.10
CA LEU A 66 -2.33 18.02 -23.74
C LEU A 66 -2.03 16.52 -23.66
N LEU A 67 -2.50 15.76 -24.65
CA LEU A 67 -2.23 14.32 -24.77
C LEU A 67 -0.72 14.06 -24.94
N ALA A 68 -0.04 14.75 -25.86
CA ALA A 68 1.38 14.59 -26.09
C ALA A 68 2.22 14.90 -24.83
N ASN A 69 1.89 15.98 -24.12
CA ASN A 69 2.57 16.35 -22.89
C ASN A 69 2.33 15.36 -21.74
N ASN A 70 1.15 14.75 -21.64
CA ASN A 70 0.81 13.86 -20.52
C ASN A 70 1.04 12.37 -20.78
N PHE A 71 1.00 11.94 -22.04
CA PHE A 71 1.07 10.52 -22.43
C PHE A 71 2.39 10.15 -23.10
N VAL A 72 2.93 11.02 -23.96
CA VAL A 72 4.16 10.73 -24.71
C VAL A 72 5.39 11.20 -23.94
N ALA A 73 5.43 12.48 -23.57
CA ALA A 73 6.59 13.09 -22.92
C ALA A 73 6.52 13.07 -21.38
N PHE A 74 5.32 12.93 -20.79
CA PHE A 74 5.07 13.10 -19.36
C PHE A 74 5.60 14.44 -18.80
N ARG A 75 5.63 15.48 -19.64
CA ARG A 75 6.16 16.81 -19.30
C ARG A 75 5.49 17.37 -18.06
N ASP A 76 4.16 17.39 -18.00
CA ASP A 76 3.42 17.97 -16.88
C ASP A 76 3.72 17.23 -15.56
N PHE A 77 3.96 15.92 -15.64
CA PHE A 77 4.34 15.12 -14.48
C PHE A 77 5.74 15.47 -13.94
N TYR A 78 6.72 15.64 -14.81
CA TYR A 78 8.11 15.95 -14.41
C TYR A 78 8.33 17.43 -14.09
N ASP A 79 7.70 18.33 -14.83
CA ASP A 79 7.82 19.79 -14.67
C ASP A 79 7.06 20.29 -13.44
N ARG A 80 6.02 19.56 -13.00
CA ARG A 80 5.18 19.89 -11.83
C ARG A 80 4.50 21.26 -11.84
N SER A 81 4.62 22.02 -12.92
CA SER A 81 3.92 23.29 -13.12
C SER A 81 2.40 23.08 -13.20
N LYS A 82 1.97 21.90 -13.66
CA LYS A 82 0.57 21.48 -13.77
C LYS A 82 0.41 20.04 -13.29
N SER A 83 -0.77 19.71 -12.77
CA SER A 83 -1.11 18.32 -12.44
C SER A 83 -1.33 17.51 -13.71
N ALA A 84 -0.64 16.38 -13.81
CA ALA A 84 -0.75 15.50 -14.97
C ALA A 84 -2.17 14.92 -15.10
N THR A 85 -2.58 14.52 -16.31
CA THR A 85 -3.94 14.02 -16.57
C THR A 85 -4.32 12.81 -15.71
N PHE A 86 -3.37 11.93 -15.42
CA PHE A 86 -3.58 10.73 -14.58
C PHE A 86 -3.53 11.01 -13.07
N GLN A 87 -3.10 12.21 -12.64
CA GLN A 87 -3.12 12.60 -11.24
C GLN A 87 -4.53 13.09 -10.88
N VAL A 88 -5.16 12.38 -9.94
CA VAL A 88 -6.56 12.63 -9.56
C VAL A 88 -6.67 13.54 -8.34
N GLY A 89 -5.58 13.77 -7.60
CA GLY A 89 -5.63 14.64 -6.43
C GLY A 89 -4.47 14.44 -5.47
N THR A 90 -4.66 14.90 -4.25
CA THR A 90 -3.67 14.82 -3.16
C THR A 90 -4.27 14.07 -1.97
N LEU A 91 -3.58 13.03 -1.52
CA LEU A 91 -3.95 12.28 -0.31
C LEU A 91 -3.16 12.81 0.89
N TYR A 92 -3.86 13.16 1.96
CA TYR A 92 -3.26 13.44 3.26
C TYR A 92 -3.41 12.24 4.18
N LEU A 93 -2.28 11.67 4.59
CA LEU A 93 -2.23 10.49 5.43
C LEU A 93 -0.95 10.52 6.28
N ASP A 94 -1.08 10.22 7.57
CA ASP A 94 0.06 10.04 8.48
C ASP A 94 1.07 11.21 8.48
N THR A 95 0.58 12.45 8.56
CA THR A 95 1.40 13.69 8.50
C THR A 95 2.12 13.92 7.16
N ARG A 96 1.63 13.31 6.08
CA ARG A 96 2.21 13.43 4.75
C ARG A 96 1.17 13.83 3.73
N SER A 97 1.58 14.58 2.73
CA SER A 97 0.78 14.82 1.52
C SER A 97 1.38 14.02 0.37
N CYS A 98 0.55 13.27 -0.34
CA CYS A 98 0.95 12.45 -1.48
C CYS A 98 0.32 13.01 -2.74
N ASP A 99 1.16 13.52 -3.64
CA ASP A 99 0.73 14.22 -4.87
C ASP A 99 0.55 13.24 -6.04
N LEU A 100 1.17 12.06 -5.98
CA LEU A 100 0.99 11.01 -6.98
C LEU A 100 -0.15 10.08 -6.55
N CYS A 101 -1.37 10.47 -6.89
CA CYS A 101 -2.58 9.68 -6.71
C CYS A 101 -3.23 9.37 -8.06
N VAL A 102 -3.50 8.10 -8.34
CA VAL A 102 -4.11 7.64 -9.61
C VAL A 102 -5.43 6.95 -9.31
N ALA A 103 -6.46 7.21 -10.12
CA ALA A 103 -7.74 6.49 -10.01
C ALA A 103 -7.51 5.00 -10.32
N VAL A 104 -8.18 4.13 -9.56
CA VAL A 104 -8.07 2.69 -9.70
C VAL A 104 -9.42 2.15 -10.16
N ASN A 105 -9.47 1.64 -11.38
CA ASN A 105 -10.69 1.02 -11.91
C ASN A 105 -10.90 -0.40 -11.35
N ASP A 106 -9.80 -1.15 -11.17
CA ASP A 106 -9.79 -2.51 -10.63
C ASP A 106 -8.58 -2.69 -9.71
N ALA A 107 -8.84 -2.76 -8.39
CA ALA A 107 -7.78 -2.85 -7.39
C ALA A 107 -6.98 -4.17 -7.48
N ALA A 108 -7.59 -5.27 -7.93
CA ALA A 108 -6.94 -6.56 -8.02
C ALA A 108 -5.92 -6.59 -9.17
N LYS A 109 -6.35 -6.18 -10.37
CA LYS A 109 -5.46 -6.04 -11.54
C LYS A 109 -4.35 -5.03 -11.27
N HIS A 110 -4.70 -3.92 -10.64
CA HIS A 110 -3.74 -2.87 -10.33
C HIS A 110 -2.70 -3.31 -9.31
N THR A 111 -3.07 -4.08 -8.28
CA THR A 111 -2.08 -4.60 -7.32
C THR A 111 -1.04 -5.51 -8.01
N ALA A 112 -1.50 -6.40 -8.90
CA ALA A 112 -0.61 -7.37 -9.55
C ALA A 112 0.45 -6.69 -10.42
N LEU A 113 0.03 -5.76 -11.28
CA LEU A 113 0.94 -5.03 -12.18
C LEU A 113 1.77 -3.98 -11.45
N ALA A 114 1.19 -3.27 -10.48
CA ALA A 114 1.89 -2.20 -9.79
C ALA A 114 3.01 -2.70 -8.86
N SER A 115 3.03 -3.99 -8.51
CA SER A 115 4.20 -4.60 -7.84
C SER A 115 5.48 -4.45 -8.68
N LEU A 116 5.36 -4.45 -10.01
CA LEU A 116 6.49 -4.28 -10.93
C LEU A 116 7.02 -2.84 -10.96
N ALA A 117 6.24 -1.86 -10.49
CA ALA A 117 6.61 -0.45 -10.45
C ALA A 117 7.68 -0.15 -9.40
N ARG A 118 7.88 -1.04 -8.41
CA ARG A 118 8.82 -0.90 -7.28
C ARG A 118 8.58 0.35 -6.41
N ILE A 119 7.35 0.83 -6.37
CA ILE A 119 6.88 1.97 -5.60
C ILE A 119 5.98 1.45 -4.47
N CYS A 120 6.07 2.05 -3.27
CA CYS A 120 5.13 1.73 -2.21
C CYS A 120 3.80 2.39 -2.53
N LEU A 121 2.75 1.58 -2.67
CA LEU A 121 1.43 2.04 -3.06
C LEU A 121 0.43 1.71 -1.96
N VAL A 122 -0.37 2.71 -1.62
CA VAL A 122 -1.46 2.60 -0.66
C VAL A 122 -2.76 2.73 -1.44
N TYR A 123 -3.58 1.69 -1.42
CA TYR A 123 -4.91 1.69 -2.00
C TYR A 123 -5.88 2.21 -0.96
N VAL A 124 -6.69 3.16 -1.39
CA VAL A 124 -7.59 3.91 -0.53
C VAL A 124 -8.95 3.96 -1.19
N ASP A 125 -9.96 3.54 -0.44
CA ASP A 125 -11.35 3.76 -0.83
C ASP A 125 -11.78 5.11 -0.27
N CYS A 126 -12.17 5.99 -1.18
CA CYS A 126 -12.60 7.34 -0.90
C CYS A 126 -14.12 7.40 -1.01
N THR A 127 -14.77 7.94 0.02
CA THR A 127 -16.24 8.02 0.10
C THR A 127 -16.66 9.46 0.39
N ARG A 128 -17.70 9.91 -0.30
CA ARG A 128 -18.29 11.24 -0.11
C ARG A 128 -19.80 11.13 -0.30
N GLY A 129 -20.52 10.92 0.80
CA GLY A 129 -21.95 10.64 0.75
C GLY A 129 -22.24 9.33 0.01
N ALA A 130 -22.98 9.40 -1.09
CA ALA A 130 -23.29 8.24 -1.93
C ALA A 130 -22.15 7.89 -2.92
N ASP A 131 -21.28 8.86 -3.24
CA ASP A 131 -20.23 8.67 -4.23
C ASP A 131 -19.05 7.92 -3.63
N LYS A 132 -18.50 6.99 -4.41
CA LYS A 132 -17.32 6.20 -4.05
C LYS A 132 -16.30 6.23 -5.17
N MET A 133 -15.03 6.32 -4.81
CA MET A 133 -13.92 6.22 -5.75
C MET A 133 -12.77 5.47 -5.09
N SER A 134 -12.07 4.64 -5.86
CA SER A 134 -10.87 3.96 -5.39
C SER A 134 -9.63 4.63 -6.00
N VAL A 135 -8.64 4.89 -5.15
CA VAL A 135 -7.43 5.64 -5.52
C VAL A 135 -6.20 4.88 -5.02
N ALA A 136 -5.15 4.83 -5.84
CA ALA A 136 -3.83 4.38 -5.45
C ALA A 136 -2.93 5.60 -5.24
N ALA A 137 -2.46 5.79 -4.02
CA ALA A 137 -1.50 6.83 -3.66
C ALA A 137 -0.09 6.25 -3.54
N ALA A 138 0.88 6.88 -4.20
CA ALA A 138 2.27 6.51 -4.10
C ALA A 138 2.96 7.19 -2.92
N MET A 139 3.55 6.37 -2.05
CA MET A 139 4.35 6.79 -0.91
C MET A 139 5.82 6.72 -1.31
N THR A 140 6.44 7.87 -1.56
CA THR A 140 7.82 7.96 -2.06
C THR A 140 8.80 8.61 -1.08
N ALA A 141 8.31 9.17 0.04
CA ALA A 141 9.11 9.68 1.15
C ALA A 141 8.57 9.25 2.53
N GLY A 142 9.47 9.17 3.52
CA GLY A 142 9.17 8.76 4.90
C GLY A 142 9.46 7.28 5.17
N ASP A 143 8.61 6.66 5.99
CA ASP A 143 8.66 5.25 6.42
C ASP A 143 7.28 4.55 6.29
N SER A 144 7.21 3.25 6.54
CA SER A 144 5.96 2.47 6.42
C SER A 144 5.38 2.06 7.77
N ASP A 145 5.94 2.52 8.89
CA ASP A 145 5.63 1.99 10.22
C ASP A 145 4.17 2.21 10.64
N GLN A 146 3.61 3.34 10.21
CA GLN A 146 2.26 3.80 10.56
C GLN A 146 1.23 3.55 9.46
N LEU A 147 1.65 2.96 8.34
CA LEU A 147 0.78 2.60 7.22
C LEU A 147 0.15 1.24 7.52
N MET A 148 -1.09 1.26 8.00
CA MET A 148 -1.85 0.07 8.34
C MET A 148 -3.19 0.08 7.61
N VAL A 149 -3.64 -1.10 7.17
CA VAL A 149 -4.98 -1.27 6.60
C VAL A 149 -6.03 -0.83 7.61
N GLY A 150 -7.03 -0.07 7.17
CA GLY A 150 -8.06 0.53 8.01
C GLY A 150 -7.72 1.92 8.56
N ARG A 151 -6.49 2.44 8.36
CA ARG A 151 -6.18 3.83 8.74
C ARG A 151 -6.95 4.80 7.85
N ASN A 152 -7.51 5.82 8.48
CA ASN A 152 -8.23 6.89 7.78
C ASN A 152 -7.28 8.03 7.39
N GLY A 153 -7.62 8.69 6.29
CA GLY A 153 -6.99 9.88 5.76
C GLY A 153 -8.02 10.74 5.03
N VAL A 154 -7.56 11.86 4.47
CA VAL A 154 -8.40 12.79 3.72
C VAL A 154 -7.85 12.93 2.32
N PHE A 155 -8.69 12.73 1.31
CA PHE A 155 -8.30 12.88 -0.09
C PHE A 155 -8.96 14.13 -0.68
N TYR A 156 -8.17 14.96 -1.36
CA TYR A 156 -8.67 16.10 -2.11
C TYR A 156 -8.57 15.83 -3.60
N ASP A 157 -9.71 15.82 -4.29
CA ASP A 157 -9.79 15.72 -5.75
C ASP A 157 -9.26 17.00 -6.43
N ARG A 158 -9.00 16.96 -7.74
CA ARG A 158 -8.59 18.12 -8.55
C ARG A 158 -9.54 19.31 -8.45
N LYS A 159 -10.80 19.05 -8.13
CA LYS A 159 -11.85 20.07 -7.93
C LYS A 159 -11.81 20.72 -6.54
N GLY A 160 -10.88 20.30 -5.67
CA GLY A 160 -10.77 20.79 -4.29
C GLY A 160 -11.82 20.20 -3.34
N LEU A 161 -12.51 19.14 -3.75
CA LEU A 161 -13.52 18.45 -2.95
C LEU A 161 -12.86 17.43 -2.04
N ASP A 162 -13.31 17.38 -0.79
CA ASP A 162 -12.83 16.50 0.25
C ASP A 162 -13.55 15.15 0.23
N TRP A 163 -12.78 14.08 0.40
CA TRP A 163 -13.26 12.70 0.46
C TRP A 163 -12.68 12.00 1.68
N ASN A 164 -13.52 11.21 2.35
CA ASN A 164 -13.10 10.35 3.45
C ASN A 164 -12.36 9.15 2.87
N ALA A 165 -11.09 9.03 3.19
CA ALA A 165 -10.20 8.04 2.60
C ALA A 165 -9.86 6.96 3.63
N THR A 166 -10.07 5.68 3.32
CA THR A 166 -9.69 4.56 4.20
C THR A 166 -8.78 3.59 3.46
N ILE A 167 -7.64 3.24 4.07
CA ILE A 167 -6.68 2.31 3.46
C ILE A 167 -7.28 0.90 3.41
N THR A 168 -7.36 0.32 2.21
CA THR A 168 -7.82 -1.05 2.02
C THR A 168 -6.69 -2.04 1.82
N LYS A 169 -5.61 -1.63 1.14
CA LYS A 169 -4.49 -2.51 0.83
C LYS A 169 -3.20 -1.72 0.67
N ILE A 170 -2.09 -2.34 1.01
CA ILE A 170 -0.76 -1.76 0.87
C ILE A 170 0.12 -2.71 0.07
N VAL A 171 0.85 -2.16 -0.90
CA VAL A 171 1.89 -2.87 -1.65
C VAL A 171 3.23 -2.36 -1.15
N ASP A 172 3.93 -3.22 -0.42
CA ASP A 172 5.16 -2.87 0.27
C ASP A 172 6.37 -2.87 -0.66
N HIS A 173 7.01 -1.70 -0.75
CA HIS A 173 8.30 -1.50 -1.40
C HIS A 173 9.12 -0.51 -0.56
N PRO A 174 10.46 -0.52 -0.65
CA PRO A 174 11.27 0.43 0.10
C PRO A 174 10.92 1.88 -0.26
N ILE A 175 10.63 2.70 0.76
CA ILE A 175 10.26 4.12 0.58
C ILE A 175 11.52 4.99 0.59
N SER A 176 12.42 4.75 1.55
CA SER A 176 13.68 5.49 1.71
C SER A 176 14.88 4.61 2.06
N LEU A 177 16.09 5.08 1.76
CA LEU A 177 17.33 4.39 2.15
C LEU A 177 17.47 4.27 3.67
N ARG A 178 17.07 5.32 4.41
CA ARG A 178 17.09 5.33 5.88
C ARG A 178 16.17 4.27 6.45
N GLN A 179 14.97 4.11 5.91
CA GLN A 179 14.06 3.04 6.32
C GLN A 179 14.66 1.66 6.04
N ALA A 180 15.27 1.47 4.86
CA ALA A 180 15.89 0.20 4.49
C ALA A 180 17.02 -0.22 5.44
N PHE A 181 17.84 0.74 5.90
CA PHE A 181 18.90 0.51 6.88
C PHE A 181 18.39 -0.07 8.19
N TRP A 182 17.28 0.45 8.72
CA TRP A 182 16.68 -0.01 9.99
C TRP A 182 15.74 -1.21 9.84
N SER A 183 15.35 -1.57 8.61
CA SER A 183 14.37 -2.61 8.35
C SER A 183 14.74 -4.02 8.87
N PRO A 184 16.00 -4.49 8.80
CA PRO A 184 16.36 -5.82 9.32
C PRO A 184 16.22 -5.89 10.83
N TYR A 185 16.62 -4.84 11.54
CA TYR A 185 16.52 -4.75 12.99
C TYR A 185 15.08 -4.71 13.48
N LYS A 186 14.22 -3.95 12.78
CA LYS A 186 12.77 -3.92 13.09
C LYS A 186 12.12 -5.28 12.91
N ARG A 187 12.50 -6.01 11.84
CA ARG A 187 12.02 -7.39 11.61
C ARG A 187 12.49 -8.34 12.71
N LEU A 188 13.77 -8.25 13.10
CA LEU A 188 14.31 -9.06 14.19
C LEU A 188 13.60 -8.77 15.51
N ALA A 189 13.44 -7.49 15.87
CA ALA A 189 12.73 -7.07 17.07
C ALA A 189 11.28 -7.59 17.10
N ARG A 190 10.59 -7.53 15.95
CA ARG A 190 9.24 -8.10 15.80
C ARG A 190 9.24 -9.61 16.04
N LEU A 191 10.15 -10.36 15.42
CA LEU A 191 10.26 -11.81 15.62
C LEU A 191 10.55 -12.18 17.08
N VAL A 192 11.45 -11.43 17.74
CA VAL A 192 11.75 -11.62 19.17
C VAL A 192 10.51 -11.32 20.03
N SER A 193 9.78 -10.24 19.73
CA SER A 193 8.55 -9.92 20.44
C SER A 193 7.47 -11.00 20.25
N GLU A 194 7.31 -11.53 19.04
CA GLU A 194 6.37 -12.61 18.74
C GLU A 194 6.76 -13.92 19.44
N GLN A 195 8.06 -14.23 19.52
CA GLN A 195 8.56 -15.38 20.29
C GLN A 195 8.36 -15.21 21.79
N LEU A 196 8.62 -14.03 22.34
CA LEU A 196 8.38 -13.71 23.75
C LEU A 196 6.89 -13.78 24.08
N GLN A 197 6.02 -13.27 23.21
CA GLN A 197 4.56 -13.39 23.37
C GLN A 197 4.12 -14.85 23.31
N LYS A 198 4.64 -15.65 22.36
CA LYS A 198 4.34 -17.09 22.29
C LYS A 198 4.83 -17.85 23.52
N MET A 199 6.00 -17.50 24.05
CA MET A 199 6.56 -18.05 25.29
C MET A 199 5.78 -17.61 26.53
N ALA A 200 5.33 -16.36 26.59
CA ALA A 200 4.48 -15.86 27.66
C ALA A 200 3.11 -16.56 27.62
N ALA A 201 2.52 -16.73 26.44
CA ALA A 201 1.27 -17.44 26.25
C ALA A 201 1.40 -18.94 26.59
N SER A 202 2.52 -19.60 26.25
CA SER A 202 2.74 -21.01 26.60
C SER A 202 3.03 -21.22 28.08
N LYS A 203 3.78 -20.30 28.72
CA LYS A 203 3.99 -20.31 30.18
C LYS A 203 2.70 -20.00 30.94
N ALA A 204 1.89 -19.05 30.48
CA ALA A 204 0.58 -18.75 31.05
C ALA A 204 -0.34 -19.97 30.99
N LYS A 205 -0.41 -20.65 29.83
CA LYS A 205 -1.14 -21.92 29.68
C LYS A 205 -0.61 -23.02 30.60
N ALA A 206 0.71 -23.19 30.71
CA ALA A 206 1.31 -24.18 31.60
C ALA A 206 1.09 -23.86 33.09
N SER A 207 1.04 -22.57 33.47
CA SER A 207 0.68 -22.16 34.84
C SER A 207 -0.81 -22.35 35.11
N GLU A 208 -1.68 -22.12 34.12
CA GLU A 208 -3.12 -22.31 34.25
C GLU A 208 -3.49 -23.81 34.30
N GLU A 209 -2.81 -24.68 33.55
CA GLU A 209 -2.90 -26.14 33.68
C GLU A 209 -2.33 -26.65 35.02
N ARG A 210 -1.25 -26.04 35.54
CA ARG A 210 -0.75 -26.32 36.90
C ARG A 210 -1.72 -25.87 37.99
N MET A 211 -2.39 -24.73 37.82
CA MET A 211 -3.44 -24.30 38.76
C MET A 211 -4.71 -25.16 38.64
N GLY A 212 -5.09 -25.61 37.45
CA GLY A 212 -6.20 -26.55 37.24
C GLY A 212 -5.95 -27.93 37.86
N SER A 213 -4.71 -28.42 37.79
CA SER A 213 -4.28 -29.67 38.45
C SER A 213 -4.10 -29.53 39.97
N LEU A 214 -3.79 -28.33 40.49
CA LEU A 214 -3.80 -28.06 41.93
C LEU A 214 -5.22 -27.88 42.47
N ALA A 215 -6.13 -27.24 41.72
CA ALA A 215 -7.54 -27.10 42.09
C ALA A 215 -8.26 -28.46 42.19
N THR A 216 -7.93 -29.39 41.29
CA THR A 216 -8.45 -30.78 41.36
C THR A 216 -7.85 -31.60 42.49
N ASN A 217 -6.66 -31.24 43.01
CA ASN A 217 -6.04 -31.90 44.16
C ASN A 217 -6.44 -31.29 45.52
N VAL A 218 -6.98 -30.06 45.57
CA VAL A 218 -7.45 -29.41 46.81
C VAL A 218 -8.91 -29.76 47.14
N VAL A 219 -9.72 -30.22 46.18
CA VAL A 219 -11.07 -30.75 46.44
C VAL A 219 -11.05 -32.15 47.11
N GLY A 220 -9.89 -32.80 47.20
CA GLY A 220 -9.73 -34.16 47.72
C GLY A 220 -9.40 -34.32 49.21
N LYS A 221 -9.36 -33.26 50.03
CA LYS A 221 -9.03 -33.37 51.47
C LYS A 221 -9.98 -32.58 52.37
N ALA A 222 -11.20 -33.08 52.55
CA ALA A 222 -11.97 -32.90 53.77
C ALA A 222 -13.11 -33.95 53.84
N ALA A 223 -12.87 -35.05 54.59
CA ALA A 223 -13.84 -35.78 55.44
C ALA A 223 -13.34 -37.21 55.75
N VAL A 224 -13.45 -37.61 57.01
CA VAL A 224 -13.32 -38.97 57.55
C VAL A 224 -14.67 -39.37 58.20
N PRO A 225 -14.95 -40.64 58.57
CA PRO A 225 -14.94 -41.88 57.78
C PRO A 225 -16.26 -42.71 57.98
N ALA A 226 -16.66 -43.61 57.07
CA ALA A 226 -17.54 -44.75 57.40
C ALA A 226 -17.67 -45.84 56.30
N ALA A 227 -17.41 -47.10 56.72
CA ALA A 227 -17.91 -48.41 56.26
C ALA A 227 -17.62 -48.97 54.83
N ALA A 228 -17.16 -50.24 54.80
CA ALA A 228 -16.88 -51.12 53.64
C ALA A 228 -18.12 -52.00 53.25
N PRO A 229 -18.17 -52.87 52.19
CA PRO A 229 -17.08 -53.39 51.32
C PRO A 229 -17.39 -53.72 49.80
N GLN A 230 -16.33 -54.12 49.04
CA GLN A 230 -16.25 -55.06 47.87
C GLN A 230 -16.33 -54.60 46.37
N PRO A 231 -15.70 -55.35 45.41
CA PRO A 231 -14.88 -54.80 44.30
C PRO A 231 -15.30 -55.16 42.85
N LYS A 232 -14.90 -54.35 41.84
CA LYS A 232 -14.71 -54.72 40.41
C LYS A 232 -13.97 -53.62 39.62
N PRO A 233 -13.36 -53.88 38.43
CA PRO A 233 -11.92 -53.70 38.19
C PRO A 233 -11.56 -52.39 37.45
N ALA A 234 -10.35 -51.92 37.70
CA ALA A 234 -9.72 -50.76 37.10
C ALA A 234 -9.54 -50.89 35.57
N ALA A 235 -9.98 -49.86 34.84
CA ALA A 235 -9.46 -49.57 33.50
C ALA A 235 -8.17 -48.73 33.65
N MET A 236 -7.10 -49.23 33.04
CA MET A 236 -5.76 -48.65 33.00
C MET A 236 -5.80 -47.24 32.37
N PRO A 237 -5.17 -46.20 32.96
CA PRO A 237 -4.95 -44.94 32.26
C PRO A 237 -3.99 -45.18 31.09
N ALA A 238 -4.28 -44.59 29.93
CA ALA A 238 -3.39 -44.62 28.78
C ALA A 238 -1.96 -44.20 29.19
N PRO A 239 -0.92 -44.86 28.67
CA PRO A 239 0.46 -44.60 29.08
C PRO A 239 0.83 -43.16 28.75
N PHE A 240 1.31 -42.44 29.76
CA PHE A 240 1.98 -41.16 29.61
C PHE A 240 3.17 -41.37 28.65
N ASP A 241 3.08 -40.81 27.44
CA ASP A 241 4.06 -41.06 26.37
C ASP A 241 5.33 -40.22 26.60
N VAL A 242 6.15 -40.67 27.57
CA VAL A 242 7.41 -40.06 27.98
C VAL A 242 8.38 -39.93 26.80
N ALA A 243 8.29 -40.78 25.78
CA ALA A 243 9.14 -40.70 24.59
C ALA A 243 8.80 -39.48 23.72
N ARG A 244 7.51 -39.17 23.56
CA ARG A 244 7.05 -37.96 22.85
C ARG A 244 7.43 -36.69 23.61
N PHE A 245 7.35 -36.70 24.94
CA PHE A 245 7.81 -35.58 25.77
C PHE A 245 9.33 -35.46 25.78
N ALA A 246 10.07 -36.56 25.88
CA ALA A 246 11.53 -36.57 25.81
C ALA A 246 12.02 -36.04 24.46
N GLY A 247 11.37 -36.37 23.35
CA GLY A 247 11.67 -35.80 22.04
C GLY A 247 11.44 -34.29 21.96
N ILE A 248 10.36 -33.78 22.55
CA ILE A 248 10.07 -32.33 22.61
C ILE A 248 11.04 -31.61 23.55
N PHE A 249 11.33 -32.16 24.72
CA PHE A 249 12.28 -31.57 25.69
C PHE A 249 13.73 -31.65 25.19
N ALA A 250 14.12 -32.72 24.49
CA ALA A 250 15.42 -32.81 23.84
C ALA A 250 15.55 -31.80 22.70
N ALA A 251 14.51 -31.62 21.87
CA ALA A 251 14.51 -30.62 20.82
C ALA A 251 14.59 -29.18 21.37
N ILE A 252 13.83 -28.88 22.43
CA ILE A 252 13.89 -27.57 23.10
C ILE A 252 15.24 -27.38 23.81
N GLY A 253 15.74 -28.39 24.50
CA GLY A 253 17.03 -28.35 25.20
C GLY A 253 18.21 -28.17 24.24
N LEU A 254 18.16 -28.82 23.07
CA LEU A 254 19.17 -28.67 22.03
C LEU A 254 19.05 -27.30 21.33
N ALA A 255 17.85 -26.78 21.12
CA ALA A 255 17.64 -25.44 20.55
C ALA A 255 18.11 -24.33 21.51
N VAL A 256 17.82 -24.44 22.81
CA VAL A 256 18.31 -23.51 23.84
C VAL A 256 19.82 -23.65 24.03
N GLY A 257 20.35 -24.88 23.99
CA GLY A 257 21.80 -25.13 24.03
C GLY A 257 22.54 -24.52 22.84
N ALA A 258 21.99 -24.64 21.63
CA ALA A 258 22.53 -24.02 20.41
C ALA A 258 22.47 -22.49 20.44
N LEU A 259 21.39 -21.91 20.98
CA LEU A 259 21.31 -20.46 21.23
C LEU A 259 22.32 -20.02 22.30
N GLY A 260 22.50 -20.83 23.35
CA GLY A 260 23.48 -20.59 24.41
C GLY A 260 24.91 -20.60 23.90
N THR A 261 25.28 -21.57 23.06
CA THR A 261 26.61 -21.65 22.44
C THR A 261 26.83 -20.54 21.40
N ALA A 262 25.80 -20.17 20.63
CA ALA A 262 25.85 -19.02 19.73
C ALA A 262 26.05 -17.70 20.50
N LEU A 263 25.31 -17.47 21.60
CA LEU A 263 25.49 -16.30 22.45
C LEU A 263 26.86 -16.30 23.14
N ALA A 264 27.31 -17.44 23.66
CA ALA A 264 28.62 -17.56 24.32
C ALA A 264 29.78 -17.33 23.34
N SER A 265 29.68 -17.82 22.10
CA SER A 265 30.70 -17.57 21.07
C SER A 265 30.72 -16.11 20.61
N VAL A 266 29.56 -15.46 20.49
CA VAL A 266 29.47 -14.03 20.19
C VAL A 266 30.06 -13.19 21.33
N LEU A 267 29.70 -13.48 22.58
CA LEU A 267 30.22 -12.78 23.76
C LEU A 267 31.72 -13.05 23.96
N GLY A 268 32.17 -14.29 23.82
CA GLY A 268 33.59 -14.66 23.91
C GLY A 268 34.44 -13.98 22.84
N GLY A 269 33.93 -13.92 21.60
CA GLY A 269 34.56 -13.14 20.53
C GLY A 269 34.62 -11.65 20.86
N LEU A 270 33.54 -11.09 21.39
CA LEU A 270 33.46 -9.68 21.79
C LEU A 270 34.44 -9.34 22.94
N PHE A 271 34.61 -10.22 23.93
CA PHE A 271 35.55 -10.05 25.05
C PHE A 271 37.02 -10.24 24.67
N ALA A 272 37.32 -10.93 23.57
CA ALA A 272 38.67 -11.08 23.04
C ALA A 272 39.19 -9.80 22.32
N LEU A 273 38.28 -8.87 21.98
CA LEU A 273 38.64 -7.62 21.31
C LEU A 273 39.14 -6.57 22.30
N LYS A 274 40.16 -5.81 21.89
CA LYS A 274 40.58 -4.60 22.63
C LYS A 274 39.42 -3.60 22.65
N TRP A 275 39.32 -2.80 23.71
CA TRP A 275 38.27 -1.78 23.87
C TRP A 275 38.10 -0.86 22.65
N TRP A 276 39.16 -0.54 21.91
CA TRP A 276 39.09 0.25 20.68
C TRP A 276 38.56 -0.52 19.46
N GLN A 277 38.74 -1.85 19.41
CA GLN A 277 38.22 -2.70 18.35
C GLN A 277 36.71 -2.94 18.51
N MET A 278 36.18 -2.83 19.72
CA MET A 278 34.75 -2.97 20.03
C MET A 278 33.83 -2.05 19.20
N PRO A 279 34.02 -0.71 19.18
CA PRO A 279 33.17 0.15 18.36
C PRO A 279 33.30 -0.13 16.85
N ILE A 280 34.48 -0.51 16.38
CA ILE A 280 34.71 -0.86 14.96
C ILE A 280 33.99 -2.18 14.60
N ALA A 281 34.08 -3.19 15.46
CA ALA A 281 33.41 -4.47 15.27
C ALA A 281 31.89 -4.32 15.31
N LEU A 282 31.36 -3.51 16.24
CA LEU A 282 29.93 -3.20 16.31
C LEU A 282 29.45 -2.45 15.05
N LEU A 283 30.22 -1.44 14.60
CA LEU A 283 29.91 -0.73 13.36
C LEU A 283 29.97 -1.66 12.14
N GLY A 284 30.99 -2.52 12.08
CA GLY A 284 31.17 -3.51 11.01
C GLY A 284 30.01 -4.51 10.94
N LEU A 285 29.59 -5.07 12.09
CA LEU A 285 28.42 -5.93 12.17
C LEU A 285 27.14 -5.19 11.74
N LEU A 286 26.99 -3.94 12.18
CA LEU A 286 25.84 -3.12 11.83
C LEU A 286 25.77 -2.83 10.32
N LEU A 287 26.91 -2.57 9.68
CA LEU A 287 27.02 -2.42 8.24
C LEU A 287 26.85 -3.75 7.49
N LEU A 288 27.33 -4.86 8.03
CA LEU A 288 27.16 -6.19 7.44
C LEU A 288 25.67 -6.59 7.36
N VAL A 289 24.92 -6.33 8.44
CA VAL A 289 23.48 -6.63 8.50
C VAL A 289 22.66 -5.66 7.66
N SER A 290 22.98 -4.36 7.70
CA SER A 290 22.21 -3.31 7.02
C SER A 290 22.60 -3.08 5.56
N GLY A 291 23.85 -3.35 5.19
CA GLY A 291 24.46 -3.01 3.90
C GLY A 291 23.74 -3.64 2.71
N PRO A 292 23.51 -4.97 2.69
CA PRO A 292 22.76 -5.62 1.62
C PRO A 292 21.35 -5.04 1.44
N ALA A 293 20.67 -4.70 2.54
CA ALA A 293 19.32 -4.12 2.50
C ALA A 293 19.33 -2.72 1.89
N VAL A 294 20.32 -1.88 2.24
CA VAL A 294 20.47 -0.53 1.67
C VAL A 294 20.83 -0.59 0.18
N VAL A 295 21.73 -1.49 -0.22
CA VAL A 295 22.10 -1.69 -1.63
C VAL A 295 20.89 -2.13 -2.46
N MET A 296 20.13 -3.12 -1.97
CA MET A 296 18.90 -3.57 -2.63
C MET A 296 17.85 -2.46 -2.71
N ALA A 297 17.69 -1.66 -1.65
CA ALA A 297 16.81 -0.51 -1.67
C ALA A 297 17.29 0.54 -2.69
N TRP A 298 18.58 0.85 -2.75
CA TRP A 298 19.13 1.79 -3.73
C TRP A 298 18.81 1.39 -5.18
N PHE A 299 19.00 0.11 -5.54
CA PHE A 299 18.62 -0.38 -6.87
C PHE A 299 17.10 -0.28 -7.13
N LYS A 300 16.27 -0.65 -6.15
CA LYS A 300 14.80 -0.56 -6.26
C LYS A 300 14.33 0.89 -6.41
N LEU A 301 14.87 1.80 -5.61
CA LEU A 301 14.54 3.23 -5.60
C LEU A 301 14.92 3.90 -6.94
N ARG A 302 16.07 3.56 -7.52
CA ARG A 302 16.52 4.09 -8.81
C ARG A 302 15.77 3.50 -10.02
N SER A 303 15.15 2.34 -9.83
CA SER A 303 14.40 1.63 -10.87
C SER A 303 12.87 1.72 -10.72
N ARG A 304 12.39 2.68 -9.92
CA ARG A 304 10.96 3.02 -9.82
C ARG A 304 10.42 3.46 -11.18
N ASN A 305 9.29 2.90 -11.59
CA ASN A 305 8.69 3.16 -12.91
C ASN A 305 7.19 3.39 -12.78
N LEU A 306 6.69 4.46 -13.40
CA LEU A 306 5.27 4.79 -13.42
C LEU A 306 4.48 3.93 -14.42
N GLY A 307 5.12 3.40 -15.48
CA GLY A 307 4.46 2.64 -16.54
C GLY A 307 3.48 1.57 -16.03
N PRO A 308 3.91 0.60 -15.19
CA PRO A 308 3.03 -0.47 -14.70
C PRO A 308 1.82 0.01 -13.87
N ILE A 309 1.89 1.19 -13.24
CA ILE A 309 0.78 1.79 -12.50
C ILE A 309 -0.29 2.30 -13.47
N LEU A 310 0.14 2.94 -14.55
CA LEU A 310 -0.77 3.49 -15.54
C LEU A 310 -1.31 2.40 -16.49
N ASP A 311 -0.47 1.42 -16.86
CA ASP A 311 -0.89 0.27 -17.68
C ASP A 311 -1.98 -0.55 -16.99
N ALA A 312 -1.93 -0.65 -15.67
CA ALA A 312 -2.98 -1.26 -14.87
C ALA A 312 -4.35 -0.54 -14.97
N ASN A 313 -4.36 0.75 -15.28
CA ASN A 313 -5.57 1.53 -15.52
C ASN A 313 -5.96 1.59 -17.01
N GLY A 314 -5.37 0.71 -17.84
CA GLY A 314 -5.68 0.61 -19.27
C GLY A 314 -4.94 1.62 -20.15
N TRP A 315 -3.94 2.31 -19.62
CA TRP A 315 -3.05 3.13 -20.45
C TRP A 315 -2.10 2.21 -21.21
N ALA A 316 -1.64 2.63 -22.39
CA ALA A 316 -0.71 1.84 -23.20
C ALA A 316 0.66 2.53 -23.25
N ILE A 317 1.41 2.51 -22.15
CA ILE A 317 2.64 3.30 -22.03
C ILE A 317 3.86 2.41 -22.23
N ASN A 318 4.49 2.56 -23.40
CA ASN A 318 5.75 1.88 -23.70
C ASN A 318 6.99 2.62 -23.15
N ALA A 319 6.80 3.81 -22.56
CA ALA A 319 7.88 4.60 -22.02
C ALA A 319 8.28 4.13 -20.61
N ARG A 320 9.60 4.05 -20.35
CA ARG A 320 10.14 3.85 -19.00
C ARG A 320 10.11 5.18 -18.24
N ALA A 321 8.92 5.57 -17.77
CA ALA A 321 8.71 6.77 -16.96
C ALA A 321 9.31 6.60 -15.55
N ARG A 322 10.62 6.83 -15.44
CA ARG A 322 11.39 6.59 -14.22
C ARG A 322 11.21 7.71 -13.20
N ILE A 323 11.01 7.31 -11.94
CA ILE A 323 10.98 8.23 -10.80
C ILE A 323 12.31 8.10 -10.06
N ASN A 324 13.19 9.10 -10.20
CA ASN A 324 14.44 9.11 -9.44
C ASN A 324 14.18 9.48 -7.96
N ILE A 325 15.20 9.37 -7.10
CA ILE A 325 15.09 9.66 -5.66
C ILE A 325 14.65 11.11 -5.38
N PRO A 326 15.31 12.17 -5.89
CA PRO A 326 14.93 13.55 -5.57
C PRO A 326 13.53 13.90 -6.07
N PHE A 327 13.16 13.44 -7.27
CA PHE A 327 11.81 13.63 -7.81
C PHE A 327 10.79 12.87 -6.97
N GLY A 328 11.08 11.61 -6.60
CA GLY A 328 10.25 10.81 -5.70
C GLY A 328 10.04 11.50 -4.35
N THR A 329 11.09 12.03 -3.71
CA THR A 329 10.93 12.77 -2.45
C THR A 329 10.08 14.02 -2.59
N SER A 330 9.96 14.57 -3.80
CA SER A 330 9.11 15.73 -4.06
C SER A 330 7.62 15.39 -4.21
N LEU A 331 7.29 14.13 -4.53
CA LEU A 331 5.91 13.63 -4.70
C LEU A 331 5.23 13.28 -3.37
N THR A 332 5.98 13.15 -2.28
CA THR A 332 5.45 12.98 -0.93
C THR A 332 6.08 14.03 -0.01
N LYS A 333 5.31 15.02 0.43
CA LYS A 333 5.80 16.02 1.39
C LYS A 333 5.57 15.53 2.80
N LEU A 334 6.61 15.62 3.63
CA LEU A 334 6.53 15.33 5.06
C LEU A 334 6.11 16.60 5.80
N ALA A 335 5.35 16.46 6.88
CA ALA A 335 5.03 17.58 7.77
C ALA A 335 6.32 18.15 8.35
N VAL A 336 6.59 19.42 8.06
CA VAL A 336 7.66 20.20 8.66
C VAL A 336 7.00 21.28 9.51
N LEU A 337 7.59 21.57 10.67
CA LEU A 337 7.10 22.68 11.48
C LEU A 337 7.28 23.99 10.71
N PRO A 338 6.33 24.94 10.82
CA PRO A 338 6.46 26.23 10.15
C PRO A 338 7.71 26.97 10.63
N ALA A 339 8.25 27.85 9.78
CA ALA A 339 9.40 28.67 10.12
C ALA A 339 9.12 29.43 11.43
N HIS A 340 10.10 29.44 12.35
CA HIS A 340 10.02 30.06 13.68
C HIS A 340 9.16 29.34 14.74
N ALA A 341 8.60 28.16 14.44
CA ALA A 341 7.97 27.36 15.49
C ALA A 341 9.01 26.90 16.53
N GLN A 342 8.78 27.21 17.79
CA GLN A 342 9.57 26.72 18.92
C GLN A 342 8.91 25.47 19.49
N ARG A 343 9.70 24.41 19.74
CA ARG A 343 9.21 23.22 20.44
C ARG A 343 9.33 23.48 21.94
N SER A 344 8.19 23.49 22.64
CA SER A 344 8.23 23.40 24.10
C SER A 344 8.79 22.03 24.49
N LEU A 345 9.89 22.03 25.26
CA LEU A 345 10.44 20.81 25.87
C LEU A 345 9.71 20.45 27.16
N THR A 346 8.78 21.28 27.61
CA THR A 346 7.95 21.07 28.79
C THR A 346 6.66 20.40 28.35
N ASP A 347 6.61 19.07 28.52
CA ASP A 347 5.40 18.28 28.35
C ASP A 347 4.79 17.99 29.74
N PRO A 348 3.60 18.55 30.07
CA PRO A 348 2.92 18.32 31.34
C PRO A 348 2.55 16.85 31.60
N TYR A 349 2.46 16.04 30.55
CA TYR A 349 2.06 14.63 30.60
C TYR A 349 3.20 13.67 30.24
N ALA A 350 4.45 14.16 30.13
CA ALA A 350 5.58 13.29 29.89
C ALA A 350 5.67 12.24 31.00
N GLU A 351 5.69 10.97 30.62
CA GLU A 351 5.99 9.89 31.55
C GLU A 351 7.34 10.17 32.24
N LYS A 352 7.35 10.14 33.58
CA LYS A 352 8.60 10.30 34.34
C LYS A 352 9.58 9.25 33.86
N SER A 353 10.69 9.70 33.29
CA SER A 353 11.65 8.80 32.69
C SER A 353 12.22 7.80 33.72
N ASN A 354 12.14 6.51 33.40
CA ASN A 354 12.73 5.43 34.18
C ASN A 354 14.25 5.32 33.98
N HIS A 355 14.93 6.31 33.39
CA HIS A 355 16.39 6.29 33.22
C HIS A 355 17.12 6.09 34.55
N GLY A 356 16.57 6.54 35.69
CA GLY A 356 17.13 6.26 37.01
C GLY A 356 17.15 4.76 37.34
N LEU A 357 16.04 4.04 37.08
CA LEU A 357 15.95 2.59 37.27
C LEU A 357 16.87 1.83 36.30
N LEU A 358 16.96 2.28 35.05
CA LEU A 358 17.85 1.72 34.03
C LEU A 358 19.33 1.94 34.38
N LEU A 359 19.69 3.11 34.91
CA LEU A 359 21.04 3.40 35.41
C LEU A 359 21.39 2.55 36.62
N VAL A 360 20.47 2.37 37.56
CA VAL A 360 20.65 1.47 38.71
C VAL A 360 20.82 0.02 38.24
N ALA A 361 20.01 -0.45 37.28
CA ALA A 361 20.15 -1.78 36.70
C ALA A 361 21.49 -1.95 35.97
N LEU A 362 21.93 -0.96 35.19
CA LEU A 362 23.24 -0.96 34.52
C LEU A 362 24.40 -0.93 35.51
N LEU A 363 24.29 -0.15 36.60
CA LEU A 363 25.29 -0.11 37.67
C LEU A 363 25.37 -1.44 38.41
N LEU A 364 24.23 -2.07 38.71
CA LEU A 364 24.20 -3.40 39.32
C LEU A 364 24.78 -4.46 38.39
N LEU A 365 24.49 -4.38 37.09
CA LEU A 365 25.05 -5.30 36.09
C LEU A 365 26.57 -5.09 35.92
N ALA A 366 27.04 -3.85 35.91
CA ALA A 366 28.47 -3.51 35.87
C ALA A 366 29.17 -3.95 37.16
N ALA A 367 28.55 -3.78 38.33
CA ALA A 367 29.06 -4.24 39.62
C ALA A 367 29.13 -5.78 39.69
N ALA A 368 28.11 -6.47 39.18
CA ALA A 368 28.11 -7.94 39.08
C ALA A 368 29.20 -8.45 38.13
N LEU A 369 29.39 -7.80 36.97
CA LEU A 369 30.47 -8.11 36.03
C LEU A 369 31.86 -7.80 36.61
N ALA A 370 32.01 -6.73 37.39
CA ALA A 370 33.25 -6.39 38.07
C ALA A 370 33.57 -7.36 39.22
N ALA A 371 32.56 -7.73 40.03
CA ALA A 371 32.68 -8.73 41.08
C ALA A 371 33.00 -10.13 40.54
N TRP A 372 32.44 -10.49 39.38
CA TRP A 372 32.80 -11.71 38.66
C TRP A 372 34.24 -11.66 38.13
N LYS A 373 34.66 -10.55 37.50
CA LYS A 373 36.03 -10.37 37.00
C LYS A 373 37.08 -10.38 38.12
N TRP A 374 36.74 -9.89 39.32
CA TRP A 374 37.59 -9.92 40.50
C TRP A 374 37.46 -11.22 41.33
N GLY A 375 36.69 -12.20 40.86
CA GLY A 375 36.60 -13.53 41.48
C GLY A 375 35.80 -13.57 42.80
N TRP A 376 34.98 -12.56 43.08
CA TRP A 376 34.10 -12.53 44.26
C TRP A 376 32.79 -13.31 44.05
N LEU A 377 32.43 -13.57 42.80
CA LEU A 377 31.31 -14.43 42.43
C LEU A 377 31.87 -15.67 41.73
N ALA A 378 31.97 -16.78 42.46
CA ALA A 378 32.23 -18.09 41.90
C ALA A 378 30.90 -18.65 41.35
N PHE A 379 30.89 -18.97 40.07
CA PHE A 379 29.90 -19.87 39.46
C PHE A 379 30.61 -21.12 38.99
#